data_AF-A0A8B6DIP0-F1
#
_entry.id   AF-A0A8B6DIP0-F1
#
_cell.length_a   1.000
_cell.length_b   1.000
_cell.length_c   1.000
_cell.angle_alpha   90.00
_cell.angle_beta   90.00
_cell.angle_gamma   90.00
#
_symmetry.space_group_name_H-M   'P 1'
#
loop_
_entity.id
_entity.type
_entity.pdbx_description
1 polymer ?
#
loop_
_entity_poly.entity_id
_entity_poly.type
_entity_poly.pdbx_seq_one_letter_code
_entity_poly.pdbx_strand_id
1 'polypeptide(L)'
;MQTFREATRRPFGYLLVDLKAATPEHLRLRSDVLGGGEDDAEAEDEDVDSTGSESNTMEFGEEDVGSESDLMACRACGLVFAHARGLEIHQERDCGDEPSAKRCRTEDDGVEGTYGYELECYLEDLPATVCCADELPDEVSNRPRSFVVNTDDCDGKGIHWVAFHFPREGPVEFFDSFGRAPEKYRSRFRDVLVANGPRYKFSRVRVQPEDGDSCGLYCIHFVKYRHKNFTLEDIVNELTARDPKTIESELKNIYQ
;
A
#
# COMPACT_ATOMS: atom_id res chain seq x y z
N MET A 1 -9.63 10.62 44.84
CA MET A 1 -10.38 9.98 43.74
C MET A 1 -11.30 11.02 43.10
N GLN A 2 -10.77 11.82 42.17
CA GLN A 2 -11.60 12.64 41.28
C GLN A 2 -12.28 11.72 40.27
N THR A 3 -13.57 11.95 40.04
CA THR A 3 -14.47 11.02 39.37
C THR A 3 -14.31 11.07 37.86
N PHE A 4 -14.26 9.88 37.26
CA PHE A 4 -14.17 9.51 35.83
C PHE A 4 -15.01 10.34 34.83
N ARG A 5 -15.98 11.13 35.31
CA ARG A 5 -16.87 11.97 34.50
C ARG A 5 -16.21 13.22 33.92
N GLU A 6 -15.05 13.64 34.42
CA GLU A 6 -14.40 14.88 33.96
C GLU A 6 -13.54 14.69 32.70
N ALA A 7 -13.07 13.46 32.44
CA ALA A 7 -12.17 13.15 31.34
C ALA A 7 -12.82 13.20 29.94
N THR A 8 -14.15 13.04 29.84
CA THR A 8 -14.88 12.91 28.57
C THR A 8 -15.34 14.25 27.96
N ARG A 9 -15.00 15.39 28.56
CA ARG A 9 -15.44 16.73 28.08
C ARG A 9 -14.46 17.45 27.15
N ARG A 10 -13.32 16.86 26.80
CA ARG A 10 -12.35 17.46 25.87
C ARG A 10 -12.42 16.77 24.50
N PRO A 11 -12.21 17.50 23.38
CA PRO A 11 -12.40 17.00 22.01
C PRO A 11 -11.28 16.07 21.51
N PHE A 12 -10.32 15.71 22.35
CA PHE A 12 -9.26 14.79 21.98
C PHE A 12 -9.69 13.37 22.37
N GLY A 13 -9.91 12.52 21.36
CA GLY A 13 -10.23 11.12 21.57
C GLY A 13 -9.07 10.41 22.27
N TYR A 14 -9.36 9.71 23.36
CA TYR A 14 -8.37 8.86 24.01
C TYR A 14 -8.41 7.49 23.35
N LEU A 15 -7.25 7.01 22.89
CA LEU A 15 -7.07 5.63 22.48
C LEU A 15 -6.89 4.78 23.74
N LEU A 16 -7.91 4.01 24.10
CA LEU A 16 -7.78 2.99 25.13
C LEU A 16 -7.00 1.82 24.52
N VAL A 17 -5.70 1.78 24.79
CA VAL A 17 -4.84 0.64 24.43
C VAL A 17 -5.05 -0.44 25.49
N ASP A 18 -5.69 -1.53 25.10
CA ASP A 18 -5.85 -2.71 25.95
C ASP A 18 -4.52 -3.46 26.04
N LEU A 19 -3.70 -3.09 27.02
CA LEU A 19 -2.43 -3.74 27.29
C LEU A 19 -2.71 -5.09 27.94
N LYS A 20 -2.61 -6.17 27.15
CA LYS A 20 -2.55 -7.54 27.68
C LYS A 20 -1.47 -7.61 28.74
N ALA A 21 -1.76 -8.23 29.89
CA ALA A 21 -0.95 -8.23 31.10
C ALA A 21 0.49 -8.77 30.97
N ALA A 22 0.90 -9.22 29.78
CA ALA A 22 2.20 -9.80 29.47
C ALA A 22 3.03 -8.97 28.47
N THR A 23 2.66 -7.73 28.12
CA THR A 23 3.50 -6.88 27.28
C THR A 23 4.62 -6.21 28.10
N PRO A 24 5.83 -6.03 27.53
CA PRO A 24 6.94 -5.33 28.21
C PRO A 24 6.59 -3.92 28.69
N GLU A 25 5.66 -3.24 28.01
CA GLU A 25 5.15 -1.92 28.37
C GLU A 25 4.30 -1.95 29.66
N HIS A 26 3.53 -3.01 29.90
CA HIS A 26 2.80 -3.20 31.15
C HIS A 26 3.75 -3.42 32.34
N LEU A 27 4.91 -4.05 32.12
CA LEU A 27 5.93 -4.25 33.16
C LEU A 27 6.69 -2.96 33.49
N ARG A 28 6.96 -2.11 32.49
CA ARG A 28 7.61 -0.80 32.69
C ARG A 28 6.76 0.17 33.53
N LEU A 29 5.44 0.13 33.40
CA LEU A 29 4.52 0.97 34.18
C LEU A 29 4.41 0.57 35.67
N ARG A 30 4.93 -0.60 36.08
CA ARG A 30 4.84 -1.07 37.46
C ARG A 30 6.02 -0.70 38.36
N SER A 31 7.18 -0.29 37.83
CA SER A 31 8.35 0.00 38.69
C SER A 31 8.24 1.30 39.47
N ASP A 32 7.45 2.27 39.00
CA ASP A 32 7.54 3.64 39.52
C ASP A 32 6.50 3.97 40.60
N VAL A 33 5.64 3.01 40.99
CA VAL A 33 4.49 3.27 41.89
C VAL A 33 4.54 2.51 43.22
N LEU A 34 5.31 1.43 43.35
CA LEU A 34 5.37 0.64 44.58
C LEU A 34 6.82 0.43 45.03
N GLY A 35 7.35 1.39 45.77
CA GLY A 35 8.54 1.19 46.58
C GLY A 35 8.21 0.49 47.91
N GLY A 36 9.06 -0.47 48.28
CA GLY A 36 9.27 -0.90 49.66
C GLY A 36 8.73 -2.29 50.03
N GLY A 37 9.64 -3.18 50.44
CA GLY A 37 9.32 -4.42 51.15
C GLY A 37 10.31 -5.54 50.91
N GLU A 38 11.42 -5.53 51.67
CA GLU A 38 12.28 -6.69 51.94
C GLU A 38 11.46 -7.79 52.66
N ASP A 39 11.80 -9.07 52.47
CA ASP A 39 11.86 -10.11 53.52
C ASP A 39 12.36 -11.46 52.95
N ASP A 40 13.07 -12.18 53.83
CA ASP A 40 14.07 -13.23 53.65
C ASP A 40 13.56 -14.70 53.51
N ALA A 41 14.55 -15.60 53.27
CA ALA A 41 14.65 -17.03 53.66
C ALA A 41 13.99 -18.10 52.76
N GLU A 42 14.51 -19.31 52.51
CA GLU A 42 15.72 -20.13 52.79
C GLU A 42 15.60 -21.34 51.82
N ALA A 43 16.57 -21.65 50.94
CA ALA A 43 17.61 -22.68 51.06
C ALA A 43 17.16 -24.11 51.45
N GLU A 44 17.20 -25.07 50.51
CA GLU A 44 17.67 -26.46 50.73
C GLU A 44 18.34 -27.02 49.46
N ASP A 45 19.49 -27.65 49.69
CA ASP A 45 20.45 -28.26 48.74
C ASP A 45 20.00 -29.66 48.27
N GLU A 46 20.41 -30.10 47.07
CA GLU A 46 20.99 -31.46 46.85
C GLU A 46 21.86 -31.49 45.58
N ASP A 47 23.09 -31.97 45.76
CA ASP A 47 24.18 -32.17 44.80
C ASP A 47 23.95 -33.37 43.84
N VAL A 48 24.29 -33.23 42.54
CA VAL A 48 24.91 -34.33 41.74
C VAL A 48 25.87 -33.77 40.69
N ASP A 49 27.11 -34.27 40.78
CA ASP A 49 28.32 -34.08 39.97
C ASP A 49 28.30 -34.84 38.63
N SER A 50 28.79 -34.23 37.54
CA SER A 50 29.89 -34.75 36.69
C SER A 50 29.95 -34.17 35.27
N THR A 51 31.07 -33.49 35.03
CA THR A 51 31.93 -33.51 33.84
C THR A 51 31.45 -32.96 32.49
N GLY A 52 32.13 -31.90 32.04
CA GLY A 52 32.82 -31.95 30.74
C GLY A 52 32.57 -30.82 29.75
N SER A 53 33.68 -30.13 29.44
CA SER A 53 34.03 -29.44 28.19
C SER A 53 33.51 -28.03 27.87
N GLU A 54 34.47 -27.11 27.99
CA GLU A 54 34.92 -26.15 26.97
C GLU A 54 34.12 -24.88 26.70
N SER A 55 34.78 -23.80 27.13
CA SER A 55 34.67 -22.39 26.79
C SER A 55 34.21 -22.07 25.36
N ASN A 56 33.18 -21.24 25.24
CA ASN A 56 33.11 -20.24 24.18
C ASN A 56 32.34 -19.01 24.66
N THR A 57 33.07 -17.97 25.07
CA THR A 57 32.58 -16.60 25.24
C THR A 57 32.38 -15.98 23.86
N MET A 58 31.12 -15.74 23.48
CA MET A 58 30.76 -14.83 22.39
C MET A 58 29.93 -13.68 22.97
N GLU A 59 30.53 -12.49 22.89
CA GLU A 59 29.95 -11.21 23.22
C GLU A 59 28.94 -10.77 22.13
N PHE A 60 27.89 -10.11 22.61
CA PHE A 60 27.19 -8.95 22.03
C PHE A 60 26.85 -8.93 20.52
N GLY A 61 25.55 -8.87 20.26
CA GLY A 61 24.95 -8.44 19.00
C GLY A 61 23.46 -8.24 19.19
N GLU A 62 23.08 -7.09 19.77
CA GLU A 62 21.71 -6.59 19.75
C GLU A 62 21.36 -6.24 18.30
N GLU A 63 20.55 -7.07 17.64
CA GLU A 63 20.00 -6.72 16.34
C GLU A 63 18.72 -5.91 16.53
N ASP A 64 18.89 -4.66 16.14
CA ASP A 64 17.99 -3.52 16.09
C ASP A 64 16.59 -3.86 15.61
N VAL A 65 15.60 -3.45 16.40
CA VAL A 65 14.18 -3.48 16.05
C VAL A 65 13.97 -2.40 15.00
N GLY A 66 13.78 -2.83 13.75
CA GLY A 66 13.48 -1.96 12.61
C GLY A 66 12.48 -0.88 12.96
N SER A 67 12.98 0.36 12.98
CA SER A 67 12.31 1.57 13.39
C SER A 67 11.04 1.84 12.58
N GLU A 68 10.04 2.41 13.24
CA GLU A 68 8.91 3.08 12.60
C GLU A 68 9.43 3.91 11.42
N SER A 69 8.89 3.64 10.24
CA SER A 69 9.27 4.25 8.97
C SER A 69 9.38 5.78 9.10
N ASP A 70 10.57 6.32 8.88
CA ASP A 70 10.87 7.74 8.83
C ASP A 70 10.07 8.42 7.70
N LEU A 71 8.82 8.79 7.98
CA LEU A 71 8.00 9.58 7.08
C LEU A 71 8.61 10.98 6.96
N MET A 72 8.87 11.43 5.74
CA MET A 72 9.50 12.71 5.46
C MET A 72 8.45 13.74 5.10
N ALA A 73 8.40 14.86 5.84
CA ALA A 73 7.43 15.92 5.61
C ALA A 73 8.03 17.11 4.84
N CYS A 74 7.27 17.67 3.91
CA CYS A 74 7.61 18.93 3.26
C CYS A 74 7.48 20.09 4.22
N ARG A 75 8.57 20.82 4.43
CA ARG A 75 8.63 21.95 5.37
C ARG A 75 7.77 23.15 4.95
N ALA A 76 7.43 23.25 3.68
CA ALA A 76 6.69 24.38 3.14
C ALA A 76 5.17 24.16 3.09
N CYS A 77 4.69 22.94 2.79
CA CYS A 77 3.25 22.65 2.72
C CYS A 77 2.74 21.64 3.76
N GLY A 78 3.63 20.92 4.46
CA GLY A 78 3.29 19.92 5.48
C GLY A 78 2.89 18.54 4.96
N LEU A 79 2.89 18.30 3.64
CA LEU A 79 2.63 16.96 3.08
C LEU A 79 3.70 15.96 3.51
N VAL A 80 3.28 14.74 3.83
CA VAL A 80 4.14 13.66 4.31
C VAL A 80 4.34 12.63 3.21
N PHE A 81 5.57 12.18 3.05
CA PHE A 81 6.00 11.26 2.01
C PHE A 81 6.66 10.06 2.65
N ALA A 82 6.41 8.87 2.10
CA ALA A 82 7.08 7.65 2.54
C ALA A 82 8.57 7.63 2.18
N HIS A 83 8.99 8.41 1.17
CA HIS A 83 10.34 8.37 0.62
C HIS A 83 10.89 9.78 0.33
N ALA A 84 12.22 9.94 0.48
CA ALA A 84 12.93 11.20 0.24
C ALA A 84 12.72 11.73 -1.18
N ARG A 85 12.69 10.84 -2.17
CA ARG A 85 12.52 11.22 -3.59
C ARG A 85 11.14 11.80 -3.88
N GLY A 86 10.09 11.27 -3.25
CA GLY A 86 8.74 11.83 -3.35
C GLY A 86 8.68 13.23 -2.75
N LEU A 87 9.37 13.44 -1.63
CA LEU A 87 9.53 14.76 -1.03
C LEU A 87 10.35 15.72 -1.92
N GLU A 88 11.44 15.24 -2.53
CA GLU A 88 12.32 16.05 -3.39
C GLU A 88 11.59 16.52 -4.66
N ILE A 89 10.89 15.62 -5.36
CA ILE A 89 10.08 15.97 -6.52
C ILE A 89 9.00 16.99 -6.13
N HIS A 90 8.32 16.75 -5.01
CA HIS A 90 7.34 17.69 -4.50
C HIS A 90 7.95 19.06 -4.20
N GLN A 91 9.09 19.11 -3.49
CA GLN A 91 9.79 20.36 -3.16
C GLN A 91 10.25 21.12 -4.40
N GLU A 92 10.69 20.42 -5.44
CA GLU A 92 11.17 21.04 -6.68
C GLU A 92 10.03 21.55 -7.57
N ARG A 93 8.87 20.88 -7.57
CA ARG A 93 7.89 21.06 -8.66
C ARG A 93 6.49 21.45 -8.22
N ASP A 94 6.07 21.02 -7.03
CA ASP A 94 4.67 21.02 -6.58
C ASP A 94 4.47 21.75 -5.24
N CYS A 95 5.54 22.28 -4.67
CA CYS A 95 5.51 22.93 -3.37
C CYS A 95 5.18 24.42 -3.50
N GLY A 96 3.98 24.81 -3.06
CA GLY A 96 3.55 26.21 -3.02
C GLY A 96 2.20 26.50 -3.66
N ASP A 97 1.57 25.53 -4.31
CA ASP A 97 0.19 25.66 -4.76
C ASP A 97 -0.77 25.44 -3.56
N GLU A 98 -1.71 26.37 -3.36
CA GLU A 98 -2.72 26.23 -2.30
C GLU A 98 -3.45 24.87 -2.43
N PRO A 99 -3.78 24.22 -1.31
CA PRO A 99 -4.40 22.88 -1.29
C PRO A 99 -5.81 22.80 -1.93
N SER A 100 -6.29 23.89 -2.52
CA SER A 100 -7.63 24.03 -3.11
C SER A 100 -7.65 24.44 -4.58
N ALA A 101 -6.50 24.57 -5.24
CA ALA A 101 -6.45 24.81 -6.68
C ALA A 101 -5.41 23.90 -7.33
N LYS A 102 -5.79 22.63 -7.53
CA LYS A 102 -5.12 21.68 -8.44
C LYS A 102 -5.06 22.34 -9.83
N ARG A 103 -4.01 23.10 -10.10
CA ARG A 103 -3.66 23.55 -11.44
C ARG A 103 -2.98 22.38 -12.12
N CYS A 104 -3.72 21.69 -12.97
CA CYS A 104 -3.12 20.79 -13.96
C CYS A 104 -2.05 21.58 -14.71
N ARG A 105 -0.77 21.23 -14.55
CA ARG A 105 0.23 21.63 -15.53
C ARG A 105 -0.06 20.87 -16.81
N THR A 106 -0.64 21.58 -17.78
CA THR A 106 -0.56 21.23 -19.19
C THR A 106 0.75 21.79 -19.73
N GLU A 107 1.87 21.10 -19.54
CA GLU A 107 3.12 21.43 -20.25
C GLU A 107 3.78 20.13 -20.73
N ASP A 108 3.30 19.69 -21.90
CA ASP A 108 4.06 19.31 -23.09
C ASP A 108 5.56 18.98 -22.93
N ASP A 109 5.87 17.90 -22.19
CA ASP A 109 7.15 17.19 -22.35
C ASP A 109 7.12 16.20 -23.55
N GLY A 110 6.05 16.22 -24.37
CA GLY A 110 5.84 15.25 -25.43
C GLY A 110 5.69 13.79 -24.94
N VAL A 111 5.50 13.58 -23.64
CA VAL A 111 5.26 12.26 -23.05
C VAL A 111 3.75 12.01 -23.05
N GLU A 112 3.28 11.26 -24.05
CA GLU A 112 1.90 10.79 -24.15
C GLU A 112 1.59 9.77 -23.04
N GLY A 113 0.43 9.87 -22.40
CA GLY A 113 -0.04 8.94 -21.37
C GLY A 113 -0.67 9.60 -20.14
N THR A 114 -1.17 8.75 -19.23
CA THR A 114 -1.72 9.18 -17.92
C THR A 114 -0.65 9.12 -16.83
N TYR A 115 -0.55 10.16 -16.01
CA TYR A 115 0.42 10.24 -14.92
C TYR A 115 -0.12 9.62 -13.63
N GLY A 116 0.77 9.11 -12.77
CA GLY A 116 0.40 8.45 -11.51
C GLY A 116 -0.49 9.29 -10.60
N TYR A 117 -0.16 10.58 -10.42
CA TYR A 117 -0.94 11.50 -9.59
C TYR A 117 -2.37 11.72 -10.10
N GLU A 118 -2.59 11.64 -11.42
CA GLU A 118 -3.94 11.74 -12.02
C GLU A 118 -4.76 10.51 -11.65
N LEU A 119 -4.15 9.31 -11.76
CA LEU A 119 -4.76 8.05 -11.38
C LEU A 119 -5.17 8.06 -9.90
N GLU A 120 -4.29 8.55 -9.03
CA GLU A 120 -4.55 8.67 -7.59
C GLU A 120 -5.75 9.57 -7.32
N CYS A 121 -5.82 10.74 -7.96
CA CYS A 121 -6.97 11.65 -7.84
C CYS A 121 -8.29 10.98 -8.23
N TYR A 122 -8.30 10.16 -9.29
CA TYR A 122 -9.53 9.46 -9.71
C TYR A 122 -9.93 8.30 -8.79
N LEU A 123 -9.03 7.82 -7.95
CA LEU A 123 -9.21 6.63 -7.12
C LEU A 123 -9.22 6.93 -5.61
N GLU A 124 -9.17 8.20 -5.21
CA GLU A 124 -9.06 8.66 -3.80
C GLU A 124 -10.15 8.10 -2.88
N ASP A 125 -11.36 7.88 -3.41
CA ASP A 125 -12.52 7.40 -2.66
C ASP A 125 -12.61 5.85 -2.55
N LEU A 126 -11.65 5.13 -3.15
CA LEU A 126 -11.68 3.67 -3.26
C LEU A 126 -10.52 3.06 -2.48
N PRO A 127 -10.64 1.80 -1.99
CA PRO A 127 -9.51 1.06 -1.45
C PRO A 127 -8.59 0.59 -2.59
N ALA A 128 -7.94 1.56 -3.23
CA ALA A 128 -7.06 1.40 -4.36
C ALA A 128 -5.72 2.11 -4.08
N THR A 129 -4.65 1.60 -4.66
CA THR A 129 -3.32 2.21 -4.55
C THR A 129 -2.69 2.27 -5.93
N VAL A 130 -2.07 3.40 -6.27
CA VAL A 130 -1.26 3.54 -7.48
C VAL A 130 0.19 3.36 -7.07
N CYS A 131 0.94 2.50 -7.77
CA CYS A 131 2.33 2.23 -7.43
C CYS A 131 3.13 1.74 -8.64
N CYS A 132 4.44 1.62 -8.49
CA CYS A 132 5.32 0.99 -9.48
C CYS A 132 5.44 -0.53 -9.28
N ALA A 133 6.10 -1.22 -10.20
CA ALA A 133 6.17 -2.69 -10.20
C ALA A 133 6.87 -3.27 -8.96
N ASP A 134 7.90 -2.60 -8.44
CA ASP A 134 8.69 -2.99 -7.28
C ASP A 134 8.01 -2.69 -5.94
N GLU A 135 7.01 -1.81 -5.92
CA GLU A 135 6.19 -1.50 -4.74
C GLU A 135 4.94 -2.37 -4.60
N LEU A 136 4.59 -3.17 -5.62
CA LEU A 136 3.45 -4.09 -5.54
C LEU A 136 3.70 -5.14 -4.43
N PRO A 137 2.86 -5.23 -3.38
CA PRO A 137 3.06 -6.20 -2.31
C PRO A 137 2.89 -7.64 -2.78
N ASP A 138 3.71 -8.55 -2.26
CA ASP A 138 3.63 -9.98 -2.58
C ASP A 138 2.35 -10.62 -2.04
N GLU A 139 1.88 -10.19 -0.87
CA GLU A 139 0.64 -10.65 -0.24
C GLU A 139 -0.27 -9.49 0.16
N VAL A 140 -1.58 -9.66 -0.07
CA VAL A 140 -2.62 -8.66 0.19
C VAL A 140 -3.65 -9.25 1.16
N SER A 141 -3.52 -8.89 2.44
CA SER A 141 -4.39 -9.33 3.53
C SER A 141 -5.67 -8.49 3.68
N ASN A 142 -5.60 -7.18 3.45
CA ASN A 142 -6.74 -6.26 3.57
C ASN A 142 -7.56 -6.22 2.28
N ARG A 143 -8.64 -7.02 2.20
CA ARG A 143 -9.51 -7.15 1.02
C ARG A 143 -10.93 -6.58 1.26
N PRO A 144 -11.60 -6.00 0.24
CA PRO A 144 -11.18 -5.92 -1.15
C PRO A 144 -10.19 -4.77 -1.34
N ARG A 145 -9.22 -4.97 -2.22
CA ARG A 145 -8.23 -3.94 -2.56
C ARG A 145 -7.86 -4.00 -4.03
N SER A 146 -7.62 -2.84 -4.63
CA SER A 146 -7.13 -2.74 -6.00
C SER A 146 -5.77 -2.07 -6.04
N PHE A 147 -4.99 -2.37 -7.07
CA PHE A 147 -3.75 -1.68 -7.35
C PHE A 147 -3.73 -1.29 -8.83
N VAL A 148 -3.34 -0.07 -9.14
CA VAL A 148 -2.99 0.34 -10.50
C VAL A 148 -1.48 0.47 -10.54
N VAL A 149 -0.84 -0.43 -11.28
CA VAL A 149 0.59 -0.69 -11.19
C VAL A 149 1.24 -0.27 -12.49
N ASN A 150 2.27 0.56 -12.40
CA ASN A 150 3.14 0.79 -13.54
C ASN A 150 3.97 -0.46 -13.77
N THR A 151 4.10 -0.88 -15.02
CA THR A 151 4.90 -2.07 -15.38
C THR A 151 6.41 -1.85 -15.29
N ASP A 152 6.85 -0.59 -15.17
CA ASP A 152 8.23 -0.22 -14.89
C ASP A 152 8.48 -0.04 -13.38
N ASP A 153 9.75 -0.03 -12.98
CA ASP A 153 10.12 0.25 -11.59
C ASP A 153 9.93 1.75 -11.26
N CYS A 154 9.92 2.11 -9.98
CA CYS A 154 9.76 3.50 -9.52
C CYS A 154 10.84 4.45 -10.07
N ASP A 155 12.03 3.94 -10.35
CA ASP A 155 13.12 4.71 -10.96
C ASP A 155 13.06 4.77 -12.49
N GLY A 156 12.10 4.04 -13.08
CA GLY A 156 11.86 3.95 -14.50
C GLY A 156 11.11 5.16 -15.07
N LYS A 157 10.90 5.14 -16.39
CA LYS A 157 10.16 6.21 -17.09
C LYS A 157 8.65 6.04 -17.00
N GLY A 158 8.19 4.86 -16.59
CA GLY A 158 6.80 4.46 -16.67
C GLY A 158 6.43 4.09 -18.11
N ILE A 159 6.03 2.83 -18.34
CA ILE A 159 5.82 2.33 -19.72
C ILE A 159 4.35 2.03 -19.99
N HIS A 160 3.66 1.44 -19.01
CA HIS A 160 2.31 0.92 -19.19
C HIS A 160 1.66 0.73 -17.82
N TRP A 161 0.36 0.98 -17.75
CA TRP A 161 -0.44 0.79 -16.53
C TRP A 161 -1.29 -0.48 -16.64
N VAL A 162 -1.28 -1.28 -15.57
CA VAL A 162 -2.13 -2.47 -15.41
C VAL A 162 -2.87 -2.40 -14.09
N ALA A 163 -3.95 -3.16 -13.94
CA ALA A 163 -4.69 -3.20 -12.69
C ALA A 163 -4.73 -4.60 -12.09
N PHE A 164 -4.58 -4.67 -10.76
CA PHE A 164 -4.80 -5.84 -9.95
C PHE A 164 -6.04 -5.61 -9.09
N HIS A 165 -6.89 -6.61 -8.95
CA HIS A 165 -8.01 -6.57 -8.02
C HIS A 165 -8.04 -7.82 -7.15
N PHE A 166 -8.03 -7.60 -5.83
CA PHE A 166 -8.06 -8.61 -4.80
C PHE A 166 -9.44 -8.57 -4.15
N PRO A 167 -10.42 -9.37 -4.61
CA PRO A 167 -11.78 -9.35 -4.05
C PRO A 167 -11.81 -9.93 -2.63
N ARG A 168 -12.89 -9.68 -1.88
CA ARG A 168 -13.12 -10.31 -0.56
C ARG A 168 -13.12 -11.84 -0.66
N GLU A 169 -13.77 -12.34 -1.69
CA GLU A 169 -13.92 -13.76 -1.99
C GLU A 169 -13.68 -14.00 -3.48
N GLY A 170 -13.12 -15.17 -3.81
CA GLY A 170 -12.86 -15.57 -5.19
C GLY A 170 -11.42 -15.34 -5.67
N PRO A 171 -11.16 -15.60 -6.96
CA PRO A 171 -9.82 -15.49 -7.52
C PRO A 171 -9.38 -14.03 -7.63
N VAL A 172 -8.08 -13.79 -7.47
CA VAL A 172 -7.47 -12.49 -7.78
C VAL A 172 -7.56 -12.23 -9.27
N GLU A 173 -7.68 -10.96 -9.66
CA GLU A 173 -7.86 -10.57 -11.04
C GLU A 173 -6.73 -9.65 -11.49
N PHE A 174 -6.28 -9.88 -12.72
CA PHE A 174 -5.33 -9.05 -13.43
C PHE A 174 -6.00 -8.49 -14.68
N PHE A 175 -5.87 -7.18 -14.88
CA PHE A 175 -6.44 -6.46 -16.00
C PHE A 175 -5.34 -5.69 -16.74
N ASP A 176 -5.26 -5.94 -18.04
CA ASP A 176 -4.45 -5.19 -18.98
C ASP A 176 -5.36 -4.81 -20.16
N SER A 177 -5.38 -3.52 -20.49
CA SER A 177 -6.17 -2.97 -21.60
C SER A 177 -5.76 -3.53 -22.97
N PHE A 178 -4.51 -4.00 -23.11
CA PHE A 178 -4.04 -4.68 -24.31
C PHE A 178 -4.34 -6.19 -24.35
N GLY A 179 -4.93 -6.75 -23.28
CA GLY A 179 -5.25 -8.17 -23.17
C GLY A 179 -4.02 -9.07 -23.03
N ARG A 180 -2.89 -8.55 -22.53
CA ARG A 180 -1.68 -9.34 -22.31
C ARG A 180 -1.78 -10.07 -20.97
N ALA A 181 -1.17 -11.24 -20.92
CA ALA A 181 -1.11 -12.03 -19.71
C ALA A 181 -0.05 -11.45 -18.74
N PRO A 182 -0.18 -11.65 -17.42
CA PRO A 182 0.79 -11.13 -16.44
C PRO A 182 2.22 -11.62 -16.69
N GLU A 183 2.39 -12.81 -17.31
CA GLU A 183 3.69 -13.39 -17.69
C GLU A 183 4.42 -12.58 -18.77
N LYS A 184 3.75 -11.64 -19.45
CA LYS A 184 4.37 -10.77 -20.44
C LYS A 184 5.27 -9.71 -19.81
N TYR A 185 5.09 -9.45 -18.52
CA TYR A 185 5.79 -8.41 -17.77
C TYR A 185 6.85 -9.05 -16.86
N ARG A 186 6.99 -8.56 -15.62
CA ARG A 186 7.92 -9.12 -14.64
C ARG A 186 7.37 -10.43 -14.09
N SER A 187 8.26 -11.38 -13.79
CA SER A 187 7.89 -12.66 -13.17
C SER A 187 7.05 -12.46 -11.91
N ARG A 188 7.39 -11.43 -11.12
CA ARG A 188 6.69 -11.04 -9.90
C ARG A 188 5.18 -10.82 -10.10
N PHE A 189 4.74 -10.31 -11.24
CA PHE A 189 3.30 -10.06 -11.45
C PHE A 189 2.49 -11.35 -11.38
N ARG A 190 3.00 -12.44 -11.96
CA ARG A 190 2.41 -13.76 -11.81
C ARG A 190 2.57 -14.28 -10.38
N ASP A 191 3.74 -14.08 -9.77
CA ASP A 191 4.02 -14.61 -8.44
C ASP A 191 3.10 -14.00 -7.37
N VAL A 192 2.83 -12.69 -7.44
CA VAL A 192 1.85 -11.99 -6.59
C VAL A 192 0.45 -12.60 -6.75
N LEU A 193 0.01 -12.87 -7.98
CA LEU A 193 -1.30 -13.47 -8.24
C LEU A 193 -1.43 -14.87 -7.64
N VAL A 194 -0.37 -15.68 -7.75
CA VAL A 194 -0.32 -17.05 -7.21
C VAL A 194 -0.20 -17.06 -5.69
N ALA A 195 0.58 -16.14 -5.10
CA ALA A 195 0.72 -15.99 -3.65
C ALA A 195 -0.63 -15.64 -3.00
N ASN A 196 -1.49 -14.91 -3.70
CA ASN A 196 -2.77 -14.44 -3.19
C ASN A 196 -3.96 -15.36 -3.48
N GLY A 197 -3.74 -16.52 -4.13
CA GLY A 197 -4.74 -17.55 -4.32
C GLY A 197 -4.33 -18.65 -5.33
N PRO A 198 -4.94 -19.85 -5.24
CA PRO A 198 -4.60 -20.98 -6.12
C PRO A 198 -5.00 -20.76 -7.59
N ARG A 199 -5.82 -19.74 -7.87
CA ARG A 199 -6.33 -19.38 -9.20
C ARG A 199 -6.43 -17.86 -9.29
N TYR A 200 -6.08 -17.32 -10.45
CA TYR A 200 -6.34 -15.93 -10.83
C TYR A 200 -7.11 -15.87 -12.16
N LYS A 201 -7.73 -14.73 -12.42
CA LYS A 201 -8.40 -14.41 -13.68
C LYS A 201 -7.69 -13.27 -14.39
N PHE A 202 -7.75 -13.29 -15.72
CA PHE A 202 -7.40 -12.16 -16.56
C PHE A 202 -8.11 -12.28 -17.90
N SER A 203 -8.26 -11.16 -18.60
CA SER A 203 -8.79 -11.15 -19.96
C SER A 203 -7.67 -11.16 -20.99
N ARG A 204 -7.84 -11.93 -22.06
CA ARG A 204 -6.98 -11.88 -23.25
C ARG A 204 -7.52 -10.97 -24.35
N VAL A 205 -8.63 -10.29 -24.06
CA VAL A 205 -9.31 -9.43 -25.02
C VAL A 205 -8.69 -8.04 -24.94
N ARG A 206 -8.18 -7.55 -26.07
CA ARG A 206 -7.70 -6.18 -26.21
C ARG A 206 -8.91 -5.24 -26.26
N VAL A 207 -8.99 -4.30 -25.31
CA VAL A 207 -10.06 -3.29 -25.22
C VAL A 207 -9.60 -1.89 -25.62
N GLN A 208 -8.28 -1.67 -25.65
CA GLN A 208 -7.67 -0.41 -26.07
C GLN A 208 -7.15 -0.48 -27.52
N PRO A 209 -7.21 0.62 -28.30
CA PRO A 209 -6.53 0.73 -29.58
C PRO A 209 -5.03 0.43 -29.51
N GLU A 210 -4.42 -0.04 -30.59
CA GLU A 210 -2.99 -0.37 -30.63
C GLU A 210 -2.07 0.84 -30.50
N ASP A 211 -2.54 1.99 -30.95
CA ASP A 211 -1.90 3.31 -30.93
C ASP A 211 -2.34 4.16 -29.74
N GLY A 212 -3.11 3.61 -28.80
CA GLY A 212 -3.67 4.34 -27.66
C GLY A 212 -2.70 4.52 -26.50
N ASP A 213 -2.74 5.70 -25.87
CA ASP A 213 -1.95 6.10 -24.70
C ASP A 213 -2.74 6.04 -23.38
N SER A 214 -4.03 5.70 -23.45
CA SER A 214 -4.99 5.79 -22.35
C SER A 214 -5.03 4.59 -21.40
N CYS A 215 -3.98 3.77 -21.33
CA CYS A 215 -3.99 2.53 -20.52
C CYS A 215 -4.34 2.78 -19.04
N GLY A 216 -3.90 3.92 -18.50
CA GLY A 216 -4.25 4.38 -17.16
C GLY A 216 -5.76 4.62 -16.97
N LEU A 217 -6.42 5.24 -17.97
CA LEU A 217 -7.86 5.50 -17.95
C LEU A 217 -8.67 4.20 -17.96
N TYR A 218 -8.24 3.20 -18.74
CA TYR A 218 -8.85 1.87 -18.72
C TYR A 218 -8.69 1.20 -17.35
N CYS A 219 -7.54 1.36 -16.69
CA CYS A 219 -7.33 0.85 -15.33
C CYS A 219 -8.25 1.52 -14.31
N ILE A 220 -8.41 2.85 -14.37
CA ILE A 220 -9.37 3.58 -13.52
C ILE A 220 -10.78 3.04 -13.72
N HIS A 221 -11.21 2.92 -14.98
CA HIS A 221 -12.55 2.45 -15.33
C HIS A 221 -12.80 1.04 -14.77
N PHE A 222 -11.86 0.12 -14.99
CA PHE A 222 -11.90 -1.22 -14.43
C PHE A 222 -12.03 -1.21 -12.90
N VAL A 223 -11.15 -0.49 -12.19
CA VAL A 223 -11.18 -0.43 -10.72
C VAL A 223 -12.51 0.14 -10.20
N LYS A 224 -13.00 1.23 -10.80
CA LYS A 224 -14.29 1.84 -10.41
C LYS A 224 -15.46 0.88 -10.58
N TYR A 225 -15.50 0.12 -11.67
CA TYR A 225 -16.58 -0.83 -11.91
C TYR A 225 -16.45 -2.10 -11.06
N ARG A 226 -15.21 -2.56 -10.77
CA ARG A 226 -15.03 -3.67 -9.82
C ARG A 226 -15.54 -3.34 -8.43
N HIS A 227 -15.33 -2.11 -7.94
CA HIS A 227 -15.88 -1.65 -6.66
C HIS A 227 -17.39 -1.39 -6.69
N LYS A 228 -18.02 -1.37 -7.88
CA LYS A 228 -19.47 -1.41 -8.07
C LYS A 228 -20.02 -2.83 -8.25
N ASN A 229 -19.20 -3.85 -8.00
CA ASN A 229 -19.52 -5.28 -8.11
C ASN A 229 -19.79 -5.79 -9.54
N PHE A 230 -19.31 -5.10 -10.57
CA PHE A 230 -19.25 -5.69 -11.90
C PHE A 230 -18.13 -6.73 -11.96
N THR A 231 -18.33 -7.79 -12.75
CA THR A 231 -17.29 -8.80 -12.97
C THR A 231 -16.27 -8.32 -14.01
N LEU A 232 -15.09 -8.94 -14.04
CA LEU A 232 -14.11 -8.71 -15.10
C LEU A 232 -14.73 -8.91 -16.49
N GLU A 233 -15.55 -9.95 -16.63
CA GLU A 233 -16.25 -10.28 -17.87
C GLU A 233 -17.26 -9.20 -18.27
N ASP A 234 -18.05 -8.67 -17.31
CA ASP A 234 -18.99 -7.57 -17.59
C ASP A 234 -18.29 -6.32 -18.11
N ILE A 235 -17.19 -5.94 -17.45
CA ILE A 235 -16.41 -4.74 -17.80
C ILE A 235 -15.76 -4.91 -19.18
N VAL A 236 -15.16 -6.08 -19.46
CA VAL A 236 -14.56 -6.36 -20.77
C VAL A 236 -15.62 -6.37 -21.87
N ASN A 237 -16.80 -6.94 -21.61
CA ASN A 237 -17.90 -6.96 -22.57
C ASN A 237 -18.41 -5.53 -22.86
N GLU A 238 -18.52 -4.67 -21.84
CA GLU A 238 -18.87 -3.25 -22.02
C GLU A 238 -17.84 -2.53 -22.90
N LEU A 239 -16.55 -2.71 -22.59
CA LEU A 239 -15.45 -2.05 -23.30
C LEU A 239 -15.22 -2.60 -24.73
N THR A 240 -15.75 -3.78 -25.04
CA THR A 240 -15.69 -4.37 -26.41
C THR A 240 -16.99 -4.29 -27.18
N ALA A 241 -18.06 -3.78 -26.58
CA ALA A 241 -19.35 -3.63 -27.24
C ALA A 241 -19.34 -2.61 -28.39
N ARG A 242 -18.34 -1.72 -28.42
CA ARG A 242 -18.22 -0.59 -29.35
C ARG A 242 -16.80 -0.49 -29.88
N ASP A 243 -16.62 0.36 -30.88
CA ASP A 243 -15.31 0.62 -31.47
C ASP A 243 -14.31 1.12 -30.40
N PRO A 244 -13.09 0.55 -30.32
CA PRO A 244 -12.10 0.91 -29.31
C PRO A 244 -11.73 2.40 -29.28
N LYS A 245 -11.71 3.11 -30.42
CA LYS A 245 -11.41 4.55 -30.45
C LYS A 245 -12.55 5.38 -29.89
N THR A 246 -13.78 4.92 -30.07
CA THR A 246 -14.95 5.55 -29.46
C THR A 246 -14.91 5.40 -27.94
N ILE A 247 -14.61 4.20 -27.44
CA ILE A 247 -14.43 3.95 -26.00
C ILE A 247 -13.30 4.81 -25.43
N GLU A 248 -12.13 4.84 -26.09
CA GLU A 248 -11.01 5.65 -25.64
C GLU A 248 -11.39 7.13 -25.55
N SER A 249 -12.08 7.67 -26.57
CA SER A 249 -12.56 9.07 -26.56
C SER A 249 -13.54 9.34 -25.42
N GLU A 250 -14.44 8.40 -25.12
CA GLU A 250 -15.36 8.51 -23.98
C GLU A 250 -14.64 8.49 -22.65
N LEU A 251 -13.66 7.58 -22.47
CA LEU A 251 -12.85 7.53 -21.26
C LEU A 251 -12.05 8.82 -21.08
N LYS A 252 -11.46 9.36 -22.14
CA LYS A 252 -10.82 10.69 -22.11
C LYS A 252 -11.82 11.76 -21.67
N ASN A 253 -13.01 11.83 -22.26
CA ASN A 253 -14.02 12.82 -21.84
C ASN A 253 -14.50 12.69 -20.38
N ILE A 254 -14.39 11.50 -19.78
CA ILE A 254 -14.79 11.26 -18.39
C ILE A 254 -13.64 11.59 -17.42
N TYR A 255 -12.39 11.39 -17.83
CA TYR A 255 -11.21 11.40 -16.96
C TYR A 255 -10.08 12.36 -17.41
N GLN A 256 -10.32 13.25 -18.38
CA GLN A 256 -9.42 14.31 -18.84
C GLN A 256 -10.26 15.54 -19.21
#